data_AF-A0A1G2Z589-F1
#
_entry.id   AF-A0A1G2Z589-F1
#
_cell.length_a   1.000
_cell.length_b   1.000
_cell.length_c   1.000
_cell.angle_alpha   90.00
_cell.angle_beta   90.00
_cell.angle_gamma   90.00
#
_symmetry.space_group_name_H-M   'P 1'
#
loop_
_entity.id
_entity.type
_entity.pdbx_description
1 polymer ?
#
loop_
_entity_poly.entity_id
_entity_poly.type
_entity_poly.pdbx_seq_one_letter_code
_entity_poly.pdbx_strand_id
1 'polypeptide(L)'
;MVGDEGLAHLKHHTNLEMLEFARTRVTDAGLPHLRSLRRLTYLGLIGTGVTDAGLEPLKGLTRLQRLTLTGTGVTDEGIKDLQSALPKCRIER
;
A
#
# COMPACT_ATOMS: atom_id res chain seq x y z
N MET A 1 -2.84 -7.79 17.27
CA MET A 1 -1.94 -6.91 16.49
C MET A 1 -2.30 -7.08 15.03
N VAL A 2 -2.48 -6.01 14.27
CA VAL A 2 -2.87 -6.11 12.85
C VAL A 2 -1.69 -6.65 12.02
N GLY A 3 -1.97 -7.56 11.08
CA GLY A 3 -1.01 -8.18 10.17
C GLY A 3 -1.72 -8.66 8.89
N ASP A 4 -1.02 -9.41 8.05
CA ASP A 4 -1.51 -9.78 6.70
C ASP A 4 -2.88 -10.47 6.67
N GLU A 5 -3.15 -11.35 7.65
CA GLU A 5 -4.46 -12.00 7.81
C GLU A 5 -5.60 -10.98 7.99
N GLY A 6 -5.32 -9.87 8.68
CA GLY A 6 -6.28 -8.78 8.86
C GLY A 6 -6.65 -8.10 7.55
N LEU A 7 -5.71 -7.99 6.61
CA LEU A 7 -5.95 -7.38 5.28
C LEU A 7 -6.87 -8.26 4.42
N ALA A 8 -6.86 -9.59 4.61
CA ALA A 8 -7.71 -10.51 3.86
C ALA A 8 -9.22 -10.21 4.05
N HIS A 9 -9.60 -9.66 5.19
CA HIS A 9 -10.97 -9.24 5.49
C HIS A 9 -11.37 -7.91 4.82
N LEU A 10 -10.40 -7.09 4.40
CA LEU A 10 -10.66 -5.79 3.80
C LEU A 10 -11.13 -5.89 2.35
N LYS A 11 -10.84 -7.00 1.65
CA LYS A 11 -11.08 -7.15 0.20
C LYS A 11 -12.52 -6.86 -0.27
N HIS A 12 -13.52 -6.97 0.62
CA HIS A 12 -14.93 -6.70 0.32
C HIS A 12 -15.36 -5.25 0.59
N HIS A 13 -14.54 -4.45 1.27
CA HIS A 13 -14.83 -3.05 1.62
C HIS A 13 -14.41 -2.11 0.48
N THR A 14 -14.93 -2.34 -0.73
CA THR A 14 -14.51 -1.64 -1.96
C THR A 14 -14.80 -0.12 -1.97
N ASN A 15 -15.52 0.36 -0.96
CA ASN A 15 -15.80 1.78 -0.74
C ASN A 15 -14.76 2.50 0.14
N LEU A 16 -13.73 1.79 0.64
CA LEU A 16 -12.66 2.42 1.40
C LEU A 16 -11.89 3.43 0.53
N GLU A 17 -11.73 4.64 1.07
CA GLU A 17 -10.95 5.72 0.45
C GLU A 17 -9.64 5.97 1.19
N MET A 18 -9.59 5.71 2.49
CA MET A 18 -8.41 5.92 3.32
C MET A 18 -8.12 4.67 4.14
N LEU A 19 -6.86 4.23 4.14
CA LEU A 19 -6.39 3.10 4.92
C LEU A 19 -4.99 3.40 5.46
N GLU A 20 -4.77 3.15 6.75
CA GLU A 20 -3.47 3.38 7.38
C GLU A 20 -3.09 2.21 8.28
N PHE A 21 -1.84 1.77 8.13
CA PHE A 21 -1.19 0.81 8.99
C PHE A 21 0.08 1.45 9.55
N ALA A 22 0.10 1.69 10.86
CA ALA A 22 1.25 2.25 11.56
C ALA A 22 1.77 1.25 12.60
N ARG A 23 3.05 0.87 12.49
CA ARG A 23 3.75 -0.06 13.40
C ARG A 23 3.00 -1.39 13.55
N THR A 24 2.61 -1.98 12.41
CA THR A 24 1.88 -3.26 12.33
C THR A 24 2.76 -4.37 11.77
N ARG A 25 2.28 -5.61 11.79
CA ARG A 25 2.97 -6.78 11.19
C ARG A 25 2.59 -7.00 9.73
N VAL A 26 2.17 -5.95 9.03
CA VAL A 26 1.87 -6.03 7.59
C VAL A 26 3.19 -6.19 6.83
N THR A 27 3.19 -7.10 5.86
CA THR A 27 4.30 -7.39 4.95
C THR A 27 3.83 -7.40 3.50
N ASP A 28 4.73 -7.70 2.57
CA ASP A 28 4.40 -7.89 1.15
C ASP A 28 3.27 -8.90 0.91
N ALA A 29 3.16 -9.91 1.78
CA ALA A 29 2.14 -10.96 1.67
C ALA A 29 0.70 -10.44 1.86
N GLY A 30 0.52 -9.32 2.58
CA GLY A 30 -0.80 -8.75 2.84
C GLY A 30 -1.31 -7.84 1.71
N LEU A 31 -0.42 -7.18 0.96
CA LEU A 31 -0.78 -6.17 -0.05
C LEU A 31 -1.61 -6.70 -1.25
N PRO A 32 -1.51 -7.97 -1.68
CA PRO A 32 -2.42 -8.54 -2.68
C PRO A 32 -3.92 -8.40 -2.32
N HIS A 33 -4.26 -8.37 -1.03
CA HIS A 33 -5.65 -8.21 -0.60
C HIS A 33 -6.22 -6.80 -0.82
N LEU A 34 -5.36 -5.80 -1.06
CA LEU A 34 -5.80 -4.42 -1.31
C LEU A 34 -6.20 -4.16 -2.77
N ARG A 35 -5.92 -5.09 -3.71
CA ARG A 35 -6.17 -4.92 -5.16
C ARG A 35 -7.63 -4.55 -5.52
N SER A 36 -8.60 -5.01 -4.73
CA SER A 36 -10.02 -4.70 -4.94
C SER A 36 -10.43 -3.32 -4.46
N LEU A 37 -9.61 -2.64 -3.66
CA LEU A 37 -9.91 -1.35 -3.02
C LEU A 37 -9.63 -0.18 -3.97
N ARG A 38 -10.20 -0.25 -5.18
CA ARG A 38 -9.95 0.69 -6.28
C ARG A 38 -10.39 2.13 -6.00
N ARG A 39 -11.08 2.39 -4.89
CA ARG A 39 -11.48 3.72 -4.41
C ARG A 39 -10.49 4.35 -3.45
N LEU A 40 -9.45 3.64 -3.02
CA LEU A 40 -8.41 4.20 -2.15
C LEU A 40 -7.76 5.42 -2.81
N THR A 41 -7.73 6.51 -2.05
CA THR A 41 -7.04 7.76 -2.34
C THR A 41 -5.84 7.95 -1.41
N TYR A 42 -5.87 7.35 -0.21
CA TYR A 42 -4.77 7.36 0.75
C TYR A 42 -4.44 5.95 1.26
N LEU A 43 -3.15 5.60 1.25
CA LEU A 43 -2.61 4.40 1.89
C LEU A 43 -1.37 4.76 2.73
N GLY A 44 -1.41 4.51 4.03
CA GLY A 44 -0.25 4.63 4.92
C GLY A 44 0.31 3.26 5.30
N LEU A 45 1.62 3.04 5.11
CA LEU A 45 2.35 1.83 5.46
C LEU A 45 3.55 2.16 6.36
N ILE A 46 3.29 2.78 7.51
CA ILE A 46 4.32 3.35 8.38
C ILE A 46 4.88 2.27 9.31
N GLY A 47 6.19 2.05 9.30
CA GLY A 47 6.85 1.06 10.16
C GLY A 47 6.34 -0.36 9.93
N THR A 48 6.12 -0.73 8.66
CA THR A 48 5.67 -2.06 8.23
C THR A 48 6.81 -2.82 7.56
N GLY A 49 6.68 -4.14 7.43
CA GLY A 49 7.67 -5.01 6.77
C GLY A 49 7.55 -5.06 5.25
N VAL A 50 7.04 -3.99 4.63
CA VAL A 50 6.84 -3.91 3.17
C VAL A 50 8.17 -3.58 2.47
N THR A 51 8.42 -4.22 1.33
CA THR A 51 9.55 -4.01 0.44
C THR A 51 9.09 -3.66 -0.97
N ASP A 52 10.02 -3.45 -1.91
CA ASP A 52 9.71 -3.20 -3.32
C ASP A 52 8.80 -4.27 -3.93
N ALA A 53 9.00 -5.54 -3.56
CA ALA A 53 8.20 -6.66 -4.06
C ALA A 53 6.72 -6.51 -3.67
N GLY A 54 6.43 -5.93 -2.51
CA GLY A 54 5.08 -5.68 -2.03
C GLY A 54 4.34 -4.56 -2.78
N LEU A 55 5.02 -3.73 -3.56
CA LEU A 55 4.38 -2.61 -4.26
C LEU A 55 3.62 -3.04 -5.52
N GLU A 56 3.95 -4.20 -6.11
CA GLU A 56 3.34 -4.67 -7.37
C GLU A 56 1.79 -4.71 -7.33
N PRO A 57 1.13 -5.25 -6.27
CA PRO A 57 -0.32 -5.17 -6.13
C PRO A 57 -0.91 -3.74 -6.11
N LEU A 58 -0.15 -2.74 -5.71
CA LEU A 58 -0.62 -1.36 -5.58
C LEU A 58 -0.74 -0.63 -6.92
N LYS A 59 -0.06 -1.10 -7.98
CA LYS A 59 -0.12 -0.52 -9.33
C LYS A 59 -1.53 -0.43 -9.90
N GLY A 60 -2.45 -1.30 -9.46
CA GLY A 60 -3.86 -1.29 -9.86
C GLY A 60 -4.73 -0.25 -9.16
N LEU A 61 -4.22 0.44 -8.13
CA LEU A 61 -4.92 1.45 -7.35
C LEU A 61 -4.83 2.83 -8.02
N THR A 62 -5.37 2.93 -9.23
CA THR A 62 -5.23 4.13 -10.10
C THR A 62 -5.85 5.41 -9.54
N ARG A 63 -6.61 5.33 -8.43
CA ARG A 63 -7.16 6.49 -7.71
C ARG A 63 -6.29 6.91 -6.52
N LEU A 64 -5.23 6.18 -6.21
CA LEU A 64 -4.35 6.49 -5.09
C LEU A 64 -3.65 7.83 -5.36
N GLN A 65 -3.82 8.76 -4.43
CA GLN A 65 -3.29 10.12 -4.50
C GLN A 65 -2.11 10.30 -3.54
N ARG A 66 -2.10 9.58 -2.43
CA ARG A 66 -1.04 9.64 -1.43
C ARG A 66 -0.69 8.25 -0.90
N LEU A 67 0.60 7.96 -0.87
CA LEU A 67 1.19 6.76 -0.30
C LEU A 67 2.32 7.17 0.65
N THR A 68 2.27 6.73 1.90
CA THR A 68 3.34 6.97 2.88
C THR A 68 4.04 5.65 3.22
N LEU A 69 5.37 5.62 3.11
CA LEU A 69 6.21 4.43 3.23
C LEU A 69 7.29 4.57 4.33
N THR A 70 7.08 5.48 5.28
CA THR A 70 8.02 5.78 6.36
C THR A 70 8.39 4.53 7.15
N GLY A 71 9.69 4.25 7.28
CA GLY A 71 10.18 3.10 8.05
C GLY A 71 9.84 1.74 7.41
N THR A 72 9.73 1.66 6.09
CA THR A 72 9.61 0.40 5.33
C THR A 72 10.94 0.01 4.68
N GLY A 73 11.00 -1.20 4.13
CA GLY A 73 12.13 -1.69 3.32
C GLY A 73 12.03 -1.32 1.82
N VAL A 74 11.10 -0.45 1.43
CA VAL A 74 10.99 0.04 0.04
C VAL A 74 12.18 0.92 -0.29
N THR A 75 12.76 0.77 -1.47
CA THR A 75 13.89 1.55 -2.01
C THR A 75 13.42 2.67 -2.94
N ASP A 76 14.34 3.55 -3.36
CA ASP A 76 14.02 4.58 -4.36
C ASP A 76 13.73 3.98 -5.74
N GLU A 77 14.32 2.83 -6.06
CA GLU A 77 14.04 2.07 -7.28
C GLU A 77 12.59 1.54 -7.28
N GLY A 78 12.14 0.95 -6.17
CA GLY A 78 10.76 0.53 -6.01
C GLY A 78 9.76 1.69 -6.10
N ILE A 79 10.11 2.85 -5.53
CA ILE A 79 9.32 4.08 -5.68
C ILE A 79 9.23 4.50 -7.14
N LYS A 80 10.35 4.54 -7.89
CA LYS A 80 10.35 4.93 -9.31
C LYS A 80 9.50 3.99 -10.17
N ASP A 81 9.59 2.69 -9.92
CA ASP A 81 8.76 1.69 -10.61
C ASP A 81 7.27 1.91 -10.32
N LEU A 82 6.90 2.06 -9.04
CA LEU A 82 5.52 2.34 -8.66
C LEU A 82 5.02 3.68 -9.22
N GLN A 83 5.85 4.72 -9.19
CA GLN A 83 5.52 6.04 -9.74
C GLN A 83 5.28 5.99 -11.25
N SER A 84 5.95 5.08 -11.98
CA SER A 84 5.71 4.88 -13.41
C SER A 84 4.30 4.33 -13.68
N ALA A 85 3.77 3.50 -12.79
CA ALA A 85 2.39 3.00 -12.85
C ALA A 85 1.36 4.00 -12.29
N LEU A 86 1.74 4.80 -11.28
CA LEU A 86 0.88 5.75 -10.59
C LEU A 86 1.46 7.19 -10.66
N PRO A 87 1.57 7.80 -11.85
CA PRO A 87 2.32 9.04 -12.04
C PRO A 87 1.76 10.25 -11.27
N LYS A 88 0.50 10.17 -10.84
CA LYS A 88 -0.19 11.23 -10.06
C LYS A 88 -0.18 10.98 -8.55
N CYS A 89 0.27 9.81 -8.10
CA CYS A 89 0.33 9.50 -6.68
C CYS A 89 1.53 10.20 -6.05
N ARG A 90 1.32 10.89 -4.94
CA ARG A 90 2.39 11.46 -4.13
C ARG A 90 2.92 10.40 -3.17
N ILE A 91 4.19 10.03 -3.32
CA ILE A 91 4.84 9.04 -2.47
C ILE A 91 5.76 9.76 -1.47
N GLU A 92 5.58 9.45 -0.18
CA GLU A 92 6.31 10.07 0.94
C GLU A 92 7.10 9.01 1.72
N ARG A 93 8.30 9.38 2.20
CA ARG A 93 9.16 8.56 3.06
C ARG A 93 9.27 9.17 4.45
#